data_AF-A0A2C9D5E6-F1
#
_entry.id   AF-A0A2C9D5E6-F1
#
_cell.length_a   1.000
_cell.length_b   1.000
_cell.length_c   1.000
_cell.angle_alpha   90.00
_cell.angle_beta   90.00
_cell.angle_gamma   90.00
#
_symmetry.space_group_name_H-M   'P 1'
#
loop_
_entity.id
_entity.type
_entity.pdbx_description
1 polymer ?
#
loop_
_entity_poly.entity_id
_entity_poly.type
_entity_poly.pdbx_seq_one_letter_code
_entity_poly.pdbx_strand_id
1 'polypeptide(L)'
;MKLVEDWRRVAALSLSFWMQIAGIIVLIFPELRFYLTGQDMDPAFLWWLGILLLVAGVIGRLYPQGLSKWREWLRIIAVLIVMALLAFLLAAEVRASPVSEEVTLEIAVPFIAKKEGIRLKAYIPVPGDVPTICAGLTTINGERVKLGMTMTLPDCMREFAKQVRRYRTGLHLYFTSLTVNSRLTPKRDTAYTSLAFNCGIAAIGRSTAVRRLNAGDIRGGCEAITWWNKMGTRILRGLVPRRAEERDMCLAGL
;
A
#
# COMPACT_ATOMS: atom_id res chain seq x y z
N MET A 1 -4.03 37.80 36.11
CA MET A 1 -4.76 36.53 36.28
C MET A 1 -4.32 35.88 37.57
N LYS A 2 -5.25 35.40 38.42
CA LYS A 2 -4.91 34.55 39.57
C LYS A 2 -4.95 33.08 39.10
N LEU A 3 -3.96 32.29 39.52
CA LEU A 3 -3.94 30.84 39.27
C LEU A 3 -4.99 30.16 40.15
N VAL A 4 -5.42 28.96 39.72
CA VAL A 4 -6.28 28.09 40.54
C VAL A 4 -5.52 27.70 41.82
N GLU A 5 -6.22 27.61 42.95
CA GLU A 5 -5.60 27.42 44.27
C GLU A 5 -4.66 26.19 44.32
N ASP A 6 -5.02 25.10 43.63
CA ASP A 6 -4.26 23.85 43.58
C ASP A 6 -3.36 23.68 42.34
N TRP A 7 -2.97 24.77 41.65
CA TRP A 7 -2.26 24.68 40.37
C TRP A 7 -0.99 23.80 40.40
N ARG A 8 -0.26 23.79 41.52
CA ARG A 8 0.97 22.97 41.69
C ARG A 8 0.65 21.49 41.64
N ARG A 9 -0.45 21.08 42.27
CA ARG A 9 -0.90 19.68 42.27
C ARG A 9 -1.41 19.29 40.90
N VAL A 10 -2.18 20.18 40.26
CA VAL A 10 -2.68 19.97 38.90
C VAL A 10 -1.53 19.77 37.92
N ALA A 11 -0.53 20.65 37.93
CA ALA A 11 0.64 20.54 37.05
C ALA A 11 1.47 19.28 37.35
N ALA A 12 1.54 18.84 38.60
CA ALA A 12 2.33 17.68 38.98
C ALA A 12 1.65 16.34 38.65
N LEU A 13 0.33 16.24 38.84
CA LEU A 13 -0.33 14.93 38.96
C LEU A 13 -1.64 14.81 38.17
N SER A 14 -2.11 15.88 37.54
CA SER A 14 -3.40 15.80 36.85
C SER A 14 -3.30 15.01 35.56
N LEU A 15 -4.09 13.92 35.48
CA LEU A 15 -4.25 13.13 34.27
C LEU A 15 -4.70 14.02 33.09
N SER A 16 -5.70 14.89 33.30
CA SER A 16 -6.24 15.74 32.24
C SER A 16 -5.23 16.76 31.71
N PHE A 17 -4.31 17.22 32.58
CA PHE A 17 -3.20 18.09 32.21
C PHE A 17 -2.18 17.33 31.38
N TRP A 18 -1.69 16.20 31.89
CA TRP A 18 -0.65 15.42 31.23
C TRP A 18 -1.08 14.78 29.91
N MET A 19 -2.35 14.39 29.76
CA MET A 19 -2.87 13.92 28.47
C MET A 19 -2.90 15.02 27.41
N GLN A 20 -3.21 16.27 27.78
CA GLN A 20 -3.14 17.40 26.86
C GLN A 20 -1.69 17.71 26.47
N ILE A 21 -0.76 17.72 27.43
CA ILE A 21 0.67 17.90 27.16
C ILE A 21 1.20 16.79 26.25
N ALA A 22 0.88 15.53 26.53
CA ALA A 22 1.27 14.40 25.71
C ALA A 22 0.70 14.50 24.28
N GLY A 23 -0.57 14.91 24.13
CA GLY A 23 -1.18 15.14 22.82
C GLY A 23 -0.45 16.23 22.02
N ILE A 24 -0.08 17.35 22.65
CA ILE A 24 0.72 18.41 22.00
C ILE A 24 2.10 17.88 21.57
N ILE A 25 2.77 17.10 22.42
CA ILE A 25 4.06 16.48 22.09
C ILE A 25 3.91 15.57 20.87
N VAL A 26 2.85 14.77 20.79
CA VAL A 26 2.59 13.87 19.65
C VAL A 26 2.38 14.64 18.34
N LEU A 27 1.88 15.87 18.38
CA LEU A 27 1.72 16.72 17.20
C LEU A 27 3.03 17.41 16.77
N ILE A 28 3.90 17.77 17.72
CA ILE A 28 5.13 18.54 17.43
C ILE A 28 6.32 17.61 17.13
N PHE A 29 6.42 16.49 17.86
CA PHE A 29 7.56 15.57 17.76
C PHE A 29 7.83 15.02 16.35
N PRO A 30 6.82 14.66 15.53
CA PRO A 30 7.04 14.13 14.19
C PRO A 30 7.73 15.14 13.27
N GLU A 31 7.29 16.40 13.32
CA GLU A 31 7.89 17.51 12.57
C GLU A 31 9.34 17.76 12.99
N LEU A 32 9.59 17.74 14.30
CA LEU A 32 10.94 17.90 14.84
C LEU A 32 11.85 16.75 14.40
N ARG A 33 11.36 15.51 14.45
CA ARG A 33 12.12 14.34 13.97
C ARG A 33 12.39 14.42 12.48
N PHE A 34 11.40 14.80 11.67
CA PHE A 34 11.57 14.97 10.24
C PHE A 34 12.63 16.04 9.94
N TYR A 35 12.58 17.19 10.61
CA TYR A 35 13.57 18.25 10.46
C TYR A 35 15.00 17.78 10.82
N LEU A 36 15.16 16.99 11.90
CA LEU A 36 16.47 16.55 12.38
C LEU A 36 17.05 15.34 11.63
N THR A 37 16.19 14.46 11.12
CA THR A 37 16.61 13.13 10.62
C THR A 37 16.19 12.84 9.18
N GLY A 38 15.29 13.65 8.61
CA GLY A 38 14.66 13.39 7.31
C GLY A 38 13.73 12.18 7.29
N GLN A 39 13.43 11.59 8.47
CA GLN A 39 12.60 10.38 8.57
C GLN A 39 11.21 10.72 9.11
N ASP A 40 10.18 10.45 8.30
CA ASP A 40 8.80 10.51 8.75
C ASP A 40 8.46 9.39 9.73
N MET A 41 7.55 9.70 10.65
CA MET A 41 6.85 8.73 11.48
C MET A 41 5.52 8.38 10.82
N ASP A 42 4.92 7.25 11.19
CA ASP A 42 3.61 6.88 10.64
C ASP A 42 2.55 7.95 10.98
N PRO A 43 2.04 8.70 9.98
CA PRO A 43 1.09 9.78 10.22
C PRO A 43 -0.25 9.25 10.74
N ALA A 44 -0.68 8.04 10.35
CA ALA A 44 -1.93 7.47 10.80
C ALA A 44 -1.89 7.12 12.29
N PHE A 45 -0.80 6.49 12.74
CA PHE A 45 -0.56 6.20 14.15
C PHE A 45 -0.53 7.47 14.99
N LEU A 46 0.24 8.48 14.56
CA LEU A 46 0.40 9.72 15.32
C LEU A 46 -0.90 10.53 15.40
N TRP A 47 -1.67 10.57 14.32
CA TRP A 47 -2.97 11.22 14.29
C TRP A 47 -3.94 10.58 15.29
N TRP A 48 -4.07 9.25 15.25
CA TRP A 48 -4.92 8.52 16.19
C TRP A 48 -4.45 8.67 17.64
N LEU A 49 -3.15 8.56 17.89
CA LEU A 49 -2.58 8.74 19.22
C LEU A 49 -2.86 10.14 19.76
N GLY A 50 -2.69 11.18 18.93
CA GLY A 50 -2.98 12.57 19.29
C GLY A 50 -4.45 12.76 19.68
N ILE A 51 -5.38 12.28 18.84
CA ILE A 51 -6.82 12.37 19.12
C ILE A 51 -7.20 11.64 20.40
N LEU A 52 -6.72 10.41 20.57
CA LEU A 52 -7.02 9.61 21.75
C LEU A 52 -6.53 10.31 23.02
N LEU A 53 -5.31 10.85 23.02
CA LEU A 53 -4.78 11.60 24.16
C LEU A 53 -5.60 12.86 24.46
N LEU A 54 -6.01 13.62 23.45
CA LEU A 54 -6.87 14.79 23.66
C LEU A 54 -8.22 14.40 24.27
N VAL A 55 -8.86 13.33 23.76
CA VAL A 55 -10.12 12.80 24.29
C VAL A 55 -9.94 12.31 25.73
N ALA A 56 -8.87 11.56 26.04
CA ALA A 56 -8.55 11.17 27.41
C ALA A 56 -8.32 12.37 28.33
N GLY A 57 -7.74 13.45 27.82
CA GLY A 57 -7.57 14.71 28.54
C GLY A 57 -8.91 15.33 28.94
N VAL A 58 -9.88 15.35 28.02
CA VAL A 58 -11.24 15.84 28.30
C VAL A 58 -11.97 14.95 29.30
N ILE A 59 -11.98 13.63 29.07
CA ILE A 59 -12.62 12.66 29.98
C ILE A 59 -11.97 12.70 31.36
N GLY A 60 -10.64 12.87 31.43
CA GLY A 60 -9.88 12.97 32.67
C GLY A 60 -10.31 14.14 33.56
N ARG A 61 -11.00 15.16 33.03
CA ARG A 61 -11.58 16.26 33.82
C ARG A 61 -12.81 15.83 34.63
N LEU A 62 -13.45 14.73 34.25
CA LEU A 62 -14.64 14.20 34.93
C LEU A 62 -14.28 13.23 36.07
N TYR A 63 -13.00 12.86 36.20
CA TYR A 63 -12.55 11.91 37.22
C TYR A 63 -11.93 12.62 38.42
N PRO A 64 -12.40 12.36 39.66
CA PRO A 64 -11.80 12.92 40.86
C PRO A 64 -10.37 12.41 41.06
N GLN A 65 -9.48 13.31 41.47
CA GLN A 65 -8.07 13.04 41.75
C GLN A 65 -7.85 13.08 43.27
N GLY A 66 -7.77 11.89 43.88
CA GLY A 66 -7.62 11.73 45.33
C GLY A 66 -6.72 10.55 45.72
N LEU A 67 -5.96 10.02 44.76
CA LEU A 67 -5.08 8.87 44.98
C LEU A 67 -3.70 9.34 45.47
N SER A 68 -2.89 8.41 45.99
CA SER A 68 -1.50 8.72 46.32
C SER A 68 -0.70 9.04 45.05
N LYS A 69 0.35 9.87 45.18
CA LYS A 69 1.17 10.34 44.04
C LYS A 69 1.61 9.21 43.11
N TRP A 70 2.07 8.08 43.67
CA TRP A 70 2.48 6.91 42.89
C TRP A 70 1.32 6.32 42.08
N ARG A 71 0.14 6.16 42.70
CA ARG A 71 -1.04 5.59 42.03
C ARG A 71 -1.54 6.49 40.90
N GLU A 72 -1.41 7.81 41.05
CA GLU A 72 -1.74 8.76 39.97
C GLU A 72 -0.78 8.61 38.79
N TRP A 73 0.53 8.48 39.02
CA TRP A 73 1.49 8.20 37.95
C TRP A 73 1.27 6.86 37.27
N LEU A 74 0.99 5.78 38.02
CA LEU A 74 0.63 4.49 37.43
C LEU A 74 -0.60 4.60 36.52
N ARG A 75 -1.61 5.35 36.96
CA ARG A 75 -2.81 5.59 36.16
C ARG A 75 -2.48 6.35 34.87
N ILE A 76 -1.66 7.41 34.94
CA ILE A 76 -1.23 8.17 33.76
C ILE A 76 -0.53 7.25 32.76
N ILE A 77 0.45 6.45 33.23
CA ILE A 77 1.20 5.52 32.38
C ILE A 77 0.26 4.46 31.77
N ALA A 78 -0.66 3.90 32.55
CA ALA A 78 -1.62 2.92 32.04
C ALA A 78 -2.50 3.49 30.93
N VAL A 79 -3.00 4.74 31.09
CA VAL A 79 -3.79 5.40 30.03
C VAL A 79 -2.93 5.63 28.78
N LEU A 80 -1.68 6.09 28.91
CA LEU A 80 -0.78 6.26 27.76
C LEU A 80 -0.58 4.95 26.99
N ILE A 81 -0.36 3.83 27.69
CA ILE A 81 -0.17 2.52 27.08
C ILE A 81 -1.43 2.09 26.33
N VAL A 82 -2.61 2.20 26.96
CA VAL A 82 -3.89 1.86 26.34
C VAL A 82 -4.12 2.69 25.07
N MET A 83 -3.85 4.00 25.12
CA MET A 83 -4.00 4.87 23.96
C MET A 83 -3.00 4.56 22.85
N ALA A 84 -1.75 4.21 23.17
CA ALA A 84 -0.77 3.78 22.17
C ALA A 84 -1.19 2.47 21.50
N LEU A 85 -1.70 1.49 22.26
CA LEU A 85 -2.19 0.22 21.73
C LEU A 85 -3.42 0.44 20.83
N LEU A 86 -4.37 1.25 21.27
CA LEU A 86 -5.57 1.55 20.49
C LEU A 86 -5.22 2.34 19.22
N ALA A 87 -4.32 3.31 19.30
CA ALA A 87 -3.81 4.04 18.13
C ALA A 87 -3.15 3.10 17.13
N PHE A 88 -2.38 2.12 17.60
CA PHE A 88 -1.75 1.12 16.74
C PHE A 88 -2.78 0.25 16.02
N LEU A 89 -3.81 -0.22 16.75
CA LEU A 89 -4.91 -1.01 16.16
C LEU A 89 -5.68 -0.21 15.10
N LEU A 90 -6.06 1.03 15.41
CA LEU A 90 -6.80 1.90 14.48
C LEU A 90 -5.96 2.31 13.27
N ALA A 91 -4.66 2.55 13.45
CA ALA A 91 -3.75 2.83 12.35
C ALA A 91 -3.55 1.62 11.43
N ALA A 92 -3.62 0.39 11.97
CA ALA A 92 -3.52 -0.83 11.16
C ALA A 92 -4.67 -0.97 10.16
N GLU A 93 -5.88 -0.53 10.51
CA GLU A 93 -7.04 -0.53 9.61
C GLU A 93 -6.89 0.51 8.48
N VAL A 94 -6.37 1.70 8.77
CA VAL A 94 -6.11 2.74 7.74
C VAL A 94 -5.01 2.29 6.76
N ARG A 95 -4.07 1.44 7.20
CA ARG A 95 -3.04 0.85 6.34
C ARG A 95 -3.60 -0.24 5.40
N ALA A 96 -4.79 -0.77 5.67
CA ALA A 96 -5.39 -1.87 4.91
C ALA A 96 -6.41 -1.34 3.89
N SER A 97 -5.98 -1.34 2.62
CA SER A 97 -6.70 -0.98 1.38
C SER A 97 -6.82 0.53 1.08
N PRO A 98 -5.91 1.09 0.25
CA PRO A 98 -6.14 2.40 -0.32
C PRO A 98 -7.12 2.23 -1.48
N VAL A 99 -8.08 3.13 -1.61
CA VAL A 99 -8.95 3.32 -2.79
C VAL A 99 -8.19 3.18 -4.13
N SER A 100 -6.86 3.35 -4.15
CA SER A 100 -6.01 3.14 -5.33
C SER A 100 -5.87 1.67 -5.77
N GLU A 101 -5.95 0.65 -4.90
CA GLU A 101 -5.79 -0.74 -5.34
C GLU A 101 -6.98 -1.19 -6.19
N GLU A 102 -8.20 -1.02 -5.68
CA GLU A 102 -9.42 -1.38 -6.39
C GLU A 102 -9.51 -0.64 -7.73
N VAL A 103 -9.28 0.68 -7.73
CA VAL A 103 -9.23 1.49 -8.97
C VAL A 103 -8.13 1.02 -9.92
N THR A 104 -6.95 0.62 -9.40
CA THR A 104 -5.89 0.05 -10.25
C THR A 104 -6.34 -1.26 -10.87
N LEU A 105 -6.98 -2.15 -10.10
CA LEU A 105 -7.43 -3.45 -10.60
C LEU A 105 -8.56 -3.33 -11.62
N GLU A 106 -9.46 -2.36 -11.46
CA GLU A 106 -10.50 -2.04 -12.46
C GLU A 106 -9.91 -1.68 -13.83
N ILE A 107 -8.74 -1.05 -13.85
CA ILE A 107 -8.02 -0.71 -15.09
C ILE A 107 -7.16 -1.90 -15.56
N ALA A 108 -6.40 -2.50 -14.65
CA ALA A 108 -5.39 -3.50 -14.95
C ALA A 108 -5.97 -4.82 -15.44
N VAL A 109 -7.02 -5.33 -14.79
CA VAL A 109 -7.61 -6.62 -15.12
C VAL A 109 -8.10 -6.68 -16.56
N PRO A 110 -8.96 -5.77 -17.06
CA PRO A 110 -9.37 -5.80 -18.46
C PRO A 110 -8.23 -5.49 -19.43
N PHE A 111 -7.31 -4.59 -19.07
CA PHE A 111 -6.16 -4.27 -19.92
C PHE A 111 -5.25 -5.49 -20.14
N ILE A 112 -4.83 -6.16 -19.06
CA ILE A 112 -3.96 -7.33 -19.14
C ILE A 112 -4.69 -8.51 -19.79
N ALA A 113 -5.96 -8.76 -19.45
CA ALA A 113 -6.74 -9.83 -20.07
C ALA A 113 -6.84 -9.69 -21.59
N LYS A 114 -6.97 -8.44 -22.10
CA LYS A 114 -6.93 -8.16 -23.54
C LYS A 114 -5.57 -8.48 -24.17
N LYS A 115 -4.46 -8.27 -23.45
CA LYS A 115 -3.10 -8.56 -23.94
C LYS A 115 -2.76 -10.04 -23.95
N GLU A 116 -3.21 -10.78 -22.94
CA GLU A 116 -2.99 -12.23 -22.86
C GLU A 116 -3.96 -13.02 -23.75
N GLY A 117 -5.17 -12.47 -23.98
CA GLY A 117 -6.22 -13.12 -24.74
C GLY A 117 -7.03 -14.08 -23.87
N ILE A 118 -8.36 -14.11 -24.07
CA ILE A 118 -9.26 -14.91 -23.23
C ILE A 118 -9.70 -16.17 -23.98
N ARG A 119 -9.50 -17.34 -23.35
CA ARG A 119 -10.09 -18.61 -23.81
C ARG A 119 -10.91 -19.27 -22.70
N LEU A 120 -12.22 -19.36 -22.89
CA LEU A 120 -13.15 -19.87 -21.87
C LEU A 120 -13.18 -21.40 -21.76
N LYS A 121 -12.43 -22.11 -22.61
CA LYS A 121 -12.24 -23.56 -22.57
C LYS A 121 -10.76 -23.87 -22.40
N ALA A 122 -10.46 -24.82 -21.52
CA ALA A 122 -9.09 -25.23 -21.24
C ALA A 122 -8.40 -25.80 -22.49
N TYR A 123 -7.15 -25.39 -22.71
CA TYR A 123 -6.33 -25.76 -23.86
C TYR A 123 -4.85 -25.90 -23.45
N ILE A 124 -4.03 -26.47 -24.34
CA ILE A 124 -2.57 -26.51 -24.21
C ILE A 124 -2.00 -25.36 -25.07
N PRO A 125 -1.31 -24.34 -24.49
CA PRO A 125 -0.81 -23.20 -25.24
C PRO A 125 0.23 -23.56 -26.30
N VAL A 126 1.23 -24.35 -25.92
CA VAL A 126 2.28 -24.88 -26.80
C VAL A 126 2.54 -26.35 -26.47
N PRO A 127 3.02 -27.17 -27.43
CA PRO A 127 3.31 -28.58 -27.17
C PRO A 127 4.24 -28.76 -25.95
N GLY A 128 3.83 -29.60 -25.00
CA GLY A 128 4.56 -29.87 -23.76
C GLY A 128 4.21 -28.97 -22.58
N ASP A 129 3.32 -27.99 -22.77
CA ASP A 129 2.89 -27.06 -21.72
C ASP A 129 1.72 -27.59 -20.88
N VAL A 130 1.38 -26.88 -19.81
CA VAL A 130 0.28 -27.27 -18.91
C VAL A 130 -1.10 -26.77 -19.40
N PRO A 131 -2.19 -27.47 -19.06
CA PRO A 131 -3.54 -26.98 -19.34
C PRO A 131 -3.75 -25.57 -18.78
N THR A 132 -4.26 -24.70 -19.64
CA THR A 132 -4.44 -23.28 -19.38
C THR A 132 -5.85 -22.86 -19.81
N ILE A 133 -6.46 -21.93 -19.09
CA ILE A 133 -7.80 -21.38 -19.37
C ILE A 133 -7.82 -19.87 -19.07
N CYS A 134 -8.87 -19.17 -19.50
CA CYS A 134 -9.05 -17.74 -19.34
C CYS A 134 -7.89 -16.97 -19.99
N ALA A 135 -7.29 -16.02 -19.28
CA ALA A 135 -6.16 -15.20 -19.69
C ALA A 135 -4.83 -15.74 -19.12
N GLY A 136 -4.59 -17.04 -19.26
CA GLY A 136 -3.34 -17.67 -18.81
C GLY A 136 -3.39 -18.32 -17.43
N LEU A 137 -4.57 -18.66 -16.92
CA LEU A 137 -4.73 -19.36 -15.64
C LEU A 137 -4.38 -20.84 -15.78
N THR A 138 -3.46 -21.31 -14.95
CA THR A 138 -3.07 -22.73 -14.83
C THR A 138 -3.59 -23.38 -13.55
N THR A 139 -4.09 -22.56 -12.62
CA THR A 139 -4.77 -22.99 -11.40
C THR A 139 -6.04 -22.17 -11.17
N ILE A 140 -7.09 -22.81 -10.67
CA ILE A 140 -8.36 -22.19 -10.27
C ILE A 140 -8.67 -22.70 -8.87
N ASN A 141 -8.93 -21.80 -7.91
CA ASN A 141 -9.20 -22.15 -6.51
C ASN A 141 -8.17 -23.10 -5.88
N GLY A 142 -6.90 -23.00 -6.29
CA GLY A 142 -5.81 -23.85 -5.79
C GLY A 142 -5.67 -25.20 -6.49
N GLU A 143 -6.59 -25.55 -7.39
CA GLU A 143 -6.52 -26.78 -8.19
C GLU A 143 -5.94 -26.51 -9.57
N ARG A 144 -5.21 -27.49 -10.13
CA ARG A 144 -4.71 -27.40 -11.50
C ARG A 144 -5.84 -27.47 -12.52
N VAL A 145 -5.74 -26.62 -13.54
CA VAL A 145 -6.64 -26.68 -14.70
C VAL A 145 -6.48 -28.02 -15.39
N LYS A 146 -7.60 -28.60 -15.85
CA LYS A 146 -7.66 -29.87 -16.57
C LYS A 146 -8.32 -29.64 -17.93
N LEU A 147 -7.94 -30.44 -18.91
CA LEU A 147 -8.61 -30.41 -20.22
C LEU A 147 -10.09 -30.78 -20.06
N GLY A 148 -10.95 -30.13 -20.84
CA GLY A 148 -12.41 -30.26 -20.73
C GLY A 148 -13.05 -29.24 -19.79
N MET A 149 -12.29 -28.56 -18.92
CA MET A 149 -12.82 -27.46 -18.11
C MET A 149 -13.30 -26.30 -18.99
N THR A 150 -14.43 -25.72 -18.61
CA THR A 150 -14.98 -24.49 -19.19
C THR A 150 -15.32 -23.51 -18.08
N MET A 151 -15.27 -22.22 -18.37
CA MET A 151 -15.55 -21.17 -17.41
C MET A 151 -16.36 -20.04 -18.05
N THR A 152 -17.24 -19.41 -17.29
CA THR A 152 -17.95 -18.21 -17.77
C THR A 152 -17.00 -17.01 -17.81
N LEU A 153 -17.32 -15.99 -18.63
CA LEU A 153 -16.49 -14.78 -18.67
C LEU A 153 -16.41 -14.07 -17.28
N PRO A 154 -17.50 -13.90 -16.52
CA PRO A 154 -17.42 -13.31 -15.18
C PRO A 154 -16.52 -14.10 -14.22
N ASP A 155 -16.61 -15.43 -14.23
CA ASP A 155 -15.76 -16.28 -13.37
C ASP A 155 -14.29 -16.18 -13.80
N CYS A 156 -14.03 -16.16 -15.10
CA CYS A 156 -12.71 -15.93 -15.68
C CYS A 156 -12.11 -14.62 -15.18
N MET A 157 -12.83 -13.51 -15.30
CA MET A 157 -12.33 -12.20 -14.87
C MET A 157 -12.11 -12.14 -13.36
N ARG A 158 -12.97 -12.78 -12.56
CA ARG A 158 -12.82 -12.84 -11.10
C ARG A 158 -11.57 -13.63 -10.68
N GLU A 159 -11.34 -14.80 -11.26
CA GLU A 159 -10.13 -15.59 -10.95
C GLU A 159 -8.87 -14.91 -11.49
N PHE A 160 -8.95 -14.29 -12.67
CA PHE A 160 -7.85 -13.56 -13.26
C PHE A 160 -7.45 -12.34 -12.42
N ALA A 161 -8.42 -11.62 -11.85
CA ALA A 161 -8.16 -10.51 -10.94
C ALA A 161 -7.31 -10.92 -9.73
N LYS A 162 -7.50 -12.13 -9.19
CA LYS A 162 -6.65 -12.66 -8.10
C LYS A 162 -5.20 -12.82 -8.54
N GLN A 163 -4.97 -13.27 -9.77
CA GLN A 163 -3.62 -13.42 -10.32
C GLN A 163 -2.96 -12.05 -10.56
N VAL A 164 -3.69 -11.11 -11.17
CA VAL A 164 -3.20 -9.73 -11.38
C VAL A 164 -2.83 -9.07 -10.04
N ARG A 165 -3.67 -9.21 -9.01
CA ARG A 165 -3.37 -8.74 -7.65
C ARG A 165 -2.06 -9.34 -7.12
N ARG A 166 -1.84 -10.65 -7.26
CA ARG A 166 -0.58 -11.30 -6.83
C ARG A 166 0.65 -10.71 -7.52
N TYR A 167 0.57 -10.46 -8.84
CA TYR A 167 1.66 -9.84 -9.58
C TYR A 167 1.93 -8.41 -9.12
N ARG A 168 0.88 -7.62 -8.92
CA ARG A 168 0.98 -6.27 -8.36
C ARG A 168 1.64 -6.27 -6.99
N THR A 169 1.11 -7.06 -6.04
CA THR A 169 1.65 -7.16 -4.68
C THR A 169 3.12 -7.59 -4.69
N GLY A 170 3.48 -8.60 -5.49
CA GLY A 170 4.87 -9.04 -5.58
C GLY A 170 5.80 -8.00 -6.21
N LEU A 171 5.30 -7.20 -7.17
CA LEU A 171 6.08 -6.12 -7.76
C LEU A 171 6.28 -4.95 -6.78
N HIS A 172 5.27 -4.66 -5.95
CA HIS A 172 5.32 -3.58 -4.96
C HIS A 172 6.45 -3.75 -3.94
N LEU A 173 6.91 -4.98 -3.70
CA LEU A 173 8.09 -5.27 -2.87
C LEU A 173 9.40 -4.66 -3.41
N TYR A 174 9.43 -4.26 -4.69
CA TYR A 174 10.60 -3.63 -5.32
C TYR A 174 10.50 -2.10 -5.39
N PHE A 175 9.37 -1.52 -4.98
CA PHE A 175 9.20 -0.07 -4.92
C PHE A 175 9.53 0.47 -3.54
N THR A 176 10.08 1.69 -3.49
CA THR A 176 10.22 2.41 -2.23
C THR A 176 8.86 2.88 -1.71
N SER A 177 8.72 3.11 -0.41
CA SER A 177 7.50 3.66 0.17
C SER A 177 7.08 4.99 -0.49
N LEU A 178 8.05 5.84 -0.83
CA LEU A 178 7.79 7.08 -1.56
C LEU A 178 7.19 6.82 -2.95
N THR A 179 7.72 5.84 -3.69
CA THR A 179 7.18 5.46 -4.99
C THR A 179 5.75 4.95 -4.88
N VAL A 180 5.49 4.05 -3.93
CA VAL A 180 4.15 3.49 -3.71
C VAL A 180 3.14 4.58 -3.36
N ASN A 181 3.52 5.51 -2.48
CA ASN A 181 2.61 6.50 -1.95
C ASN A 181 2.39 7.73 -2.86
N SER A 182 3.35 8.06 -3.72
CA SER A 182 3.31 9.34 -4.48
C SER A 182 3.55 9.23 -5.97
N ARG A 183 4.13 8.12 -6.46
CA ARG A 183 4.55 7.99 -7.86
C ARG A 183 3.78 6.93 -8.63
N LEU A 184 3.02 6.06 -7.97
CA LEU A 184 2.17 5.08 -8.63
C LEU A 184 0.73 5.56 -8.72
N THR A 185 0.42 6.36 -9.74
CA THR A 185 -0.99 6.60 -10.12
C THR A 185 -1.62 5.27 -10.56
N PRO A 186 -2.95 5.09 -10.49
CA PRO A 186 -3.58 3.82 -10.87
C PRO A 186 -3.23 3.34 -12.29
N LYS A 187 -3.10 4.26 -13.26
CA LYS A 187 -2.66 3.94 -14.62
C LYS A 187 -1.19 3.52 -14.66
N ARG A 188 -0.32 4.21 -13.91
CA ARG A 188 1.11 3.85 -13.83
C ARG A 188 1.32 2.50 -13.19
N ASP A 189 0.66 2.26 -12.07
CA ASP A 189 0.69 0.95 -11.39
C ASP A 189 0.17 -0.17 -12.32
N THR A 190 -0.88 0.11 -13.09
CA THR A 190 -1.38 -0.81 -14.12
C THR A 190 -0.30 -1.14 -15.16
N ALA A 191 0.40 -0.14 -15.70
CA ALA A 191 1.44 -0.34 -16.70
C ALA A 191 2.59 -1.23 -16.18
N TYR A 192 3.08 -0.94 -14.97
CA TYR A 192 4.12 -1.73 -14.32
C TYR A 192 3.65 -3.15 -13.98
N THR A 193 2.41 -3.29 -13.52
CA THR A 193 1.79 -4.60 -13.24
C THR A 193 1.64 -5.42 -14.52
N SER A 194 1.19 -4.84 -15.63
CA SER A 194 1.10 -5.53 -16.94
C SER A 194 2.46 -5.98 -17.43
N LEU A 195 3.48 -5.13 -17.27
CA LEU A 195 4.84 -5.46 -17.65
C LEU A 195 5.38 -6.63 -16.81
N ALA A 196 5.15 -6.62 -15.49
CA ALA A 196 5.53 -7.71 -14.59
C ALA A 196 4.75 -9.00 -14.86
N PHE A 197 3.49 -8.89 -15.25
CA PHE A 197 2.68 -10.05 -15.68
C PHE A 197 3.30 -10.74 -16.88
N ASN A 198 3.81 -9.97 -17.86
CA ASN A 198 4.41 -10.50 -19.07
C ASN A 198 5.85 -11.01 -18.90
N CYS A 199 6.66 -10.30 -18.12
CA CYS A 199 8.11 -10.54 -18.04
C CYS A 199 8.57 -11.13 -16.71
N GLY A 200 7.66 -11.28 -15.74
CA GLY A 200 7.94 -11.81 -14.41
C GLY A 200 8.28 -10.71 -13.38
N ILE A 201 7.81 -10.93 -12.15
CA ILE A 201 7.93 -9.99 -11.03
C ILE A 201 9.39 -9.63 -10.75
N ALA A 202 10.27 -10.63 -10.60
CA ALA A 202 11.67 -10.39 -10.23
C ALA A 202 12.46 -9.68 -11.34
N ALA A 203 12.20 -10.02 -12.61
CA ALA A 203 12.87 -9.40 -13.76
C ALA A 203 12.52 -7.91 -13.85
N ILE A 204 11.23 -7.58 -13.73
CA ILE A 204 10.75 -6.20 -13.76
C ILE A 204 11.10 -5.44 -12.49
N GLY A 205 10.98 -6.07 -11.32
CA GLY A 205 11.35 -5.50 -10.03
C GLY A 205 12.81 -5.04 -9.96
N ARG A 206 13.71 -5.75 -10.65
CA ARG A 206 15.14 -5.39 -10.75
C ARG A 206 15.48 -4.60 -12.01
N SER A 207 14.50 -4.13 -12.76
CA SER A 207 14.70 -3.44 -14.03
C SER A 207 15.18 -2.00 -13.87
N THR A 208 15.70 -1.43 -14.95
CA THR A 208 15.97 0.01 -15.03
C THR A 208 14.69 0.84 -14.87
N ALA A 209 13.53 0.34 -15.33
CA ALA A 209 12.26 1.05 -15.20
C ALA A 209 11.85 1.25 -13.73
N VAL A 210 12.01 0.22 -12.89
CA VAL A 210 11.74 0.31 -11.44
C VAL A 210 12.80 1.17 -10.74
N ARG A 211 14.09 1.00 -11.07
CA ARG A 211 15.16 1.83 -10.49
C ARG A 211 14.96 3.32 -10.75
N ARG A 212 14.63 3.71 -11.98
CA ARG A 212 14.39 5.12 -12.35
C ARG A 212 13.16 5.69 -11.64
N LEU A 213 12.07 4.92 -11.59
CA LEU A 213 10.87 5.35 -10.86
C LEU A 213 11.14 5.54 -9.36
N ASN A 214 11.91 4.64 -8.75
CA ASN A 214 12.37 4.78 -7.36
C ASN A 214 13.29 5.98 -7.13
N ALA A 215 14.11 6.35 -8.12
CA ALA A 215 14.92 7.57 -8.08
C ALA A 215 14.11 8.85 -8.33
N GLY A 216 12.83 8.76 -8.70
CA GLY A 216 11.97 9.91 -9.01
C GLY A 216 11.99 10.34 -10.47
N ASP A 217 12.76 9.66 -11.32
CA ASP A 217 12.72 9.83 -12.77
C ASP A 217 11.51 9.07 -13.34
N ILE A 218 10.32 9.66 -13.21
CA ILE A 218 9.06 9.05 -13.63
C ILE A 218 9.04 8.86 -15.15
N ARG A 219 9.39 9.91 -15.92
CA ARG A 219 9.40 9.85 -17.39
C ARG A 219 10.41 8.81 -17.89
N GLY A 220 11.64 8.83 -17.39
CA GLY A 220 12.66 7.87 -17.79
C GLY A 220 12.40 6.44 -17.29
N GLY A 221 11.66 6.29 -16.19
CA GLY A 221 11.11 5.00 -15.74
C GLY A 221 10.07 4.43 -16.70
N CYS A 222 9.11 5.25 -17.11
CA CYS A 222 8.09 4.88 -18.10
C CYS A 222 8.71 4.58 -19.48
N GLU A 223 9.66 5.38 -19.95
CA GLU A 223 10.35 5.11 -21.23
C GLU A 223 11.11 3.77 -21.19
N ALA A 224 11.71 3.41 -20.05
CA ALA A 224 12.42 2.14 -19.91
C ALA A 224 11.51 0.91 -19.97
N ILE A 225 10.18 1.04 -19.88
CA ILE A 225 9.23 -0.04 -20.17
C ILE A 225 9.40 -0.53 -21.62
N THR A 226 9.68 0.38 -22.55
CA THR A 226 9.84 0.06 -23.99
C THR A 226 11.00 -0.88 -24.28
N TRP A 227 11.97 -0.98 -23.37
CA TRP A 227 13.17 -1.80 -23.54
C TRP A 227 12.89 -3.31 -23.32
N TRP A 228 11.75 -3.65 -22.73
CA TRP A 228 11.30 -5.02 -22.48
C TRP A 228 10.60 -5.64 -23.69
N ASN A 229 11.23 -5.57 -24.85
CA ASN A 229 10.70 -6.03 -26.14
C ASN A 229 11.54 -7.13 -26.81
N LYS A 230 12.48 -7.74 -26.08
CA LYS A 230 13.43 -8.72 -26.62
C LYS A 230 13.31 -10.09 -25.97
N MET A 231 13.64 -11.13 -26.73
CA MET A 231 13.98 -12.45 -26.22
C MET A 231 15.41 -12.77 -26.68
N GLY A 232 16.34 -12.86 -25.73
CA GLY A 232 17.77 -12.81 -26.03
C GLY A 232 18.14 -11.50 -26.73
N THR A 233 18.77 -11.59 -27.90
CA THR A 233 19.16 -10.42 -28.71
C THR A 233 18.07 -9.96 -29.69
N ARG A 234 17.03 -10.76 -29.92
CA ARG A 234 16.02 -10.52 -30.95
C ARG A 234 14.83 -9.73 -30.42
N ILE A 235 14.45 -8.67 -31.12
CA ILE A 235 13.21 -7.92 -30.85
C ILE A 235 12.02 -8.77 -31.29
N LEU A 236 11.05 -8.92 -30.39
CA LEU A 236 9.76 -9.56 -30.67
C LEU A 236 8.77 -8.48 -31.13
N ARG A 237 8.41 -8.51 -32.42
CA ARG A 237 7.52 -7.50 -33.03
C ARG A 237 6.19 -7.33 -32.29
N GLY A 238 5.64 -8.42 -31.75
CA GLY A 238 4.38 -8.37 -30.97
C GLY A 238 4.50 -7.63 -29.63
N LEU A 239 5.70 -7.53 -29.05
CA LEU A 239 5.90 -6.82 -27.79
C LEU A 239 6.02 -5.30 -27.98
N VAL A 240 6.52 -4.83 -29.12
CA VAL A 240 6.69 -3.39 -29.39
C VAL A 240 5.40 -2.58 -29.18
N PRO A 241 4.25 -2.92 -29.80
CA PRO A 241 3.01 -2.17 -29.58
C PRO A 241 2.48 -2.32 -28.14
N ARG A 242 2.63 -3.51 -27.52
CA ARG A 242 2.26 -3.71 -26.11
C ARG A 242 3.04 -2.78 -25.18
N ARG A 243 4.36 -2.69 -25.37
CA ARG A 243 5.22 -1.83 -24.56
C ARG A 243 4.94 -0.35 -24.80
N ALA A 244 4.58 0.05 -26.02
CA ALA A 244 4.19 1.43 -26.32
C ALA A 244 2.90 1.82 -25.57
N GLU A 245 1.88 0.96 -25.59
CA GLU A 245 0.65 1.20 -24.84
C GLU A 245 0.87 1.21 -23.32
N GLU A 246 1.72 0.32 -22.79
CA GLU A 246 2.10 0.33 -21.37
C GLU A 246 2.88 1.60 -21.01
N ARG A 247 3.79 2.09 -21.87
CA ARG A 247 4.48 3.37 -21.67
C ARG A 247 3.48 4.52 -21.65
N ASP A 248 2.58 4.60 -22.63
CA ASP A 248 1.62 5.71 -22.74
C ASP A 248 0.67 5.72 -21.53
N MET A 249 0.28 4.55 -21.04
CA MET A 249 -0.48 4.41 -19.80
C MET A 249 0.34 4.84 -18.57
N CYS A 250 1.64 4.52 -18.53
CA CYS A 250 2.55 4.95 -17.47
C CYS A 250 2.73 6.48 -17.41
N LEU A 251 2.80 7.11 -18.58
CA LEU A 251 2.95 8.55 -18.74
C LEU A 251 1.64 9.32 -18.55
N ALA A 252 0.48 8.65 -18.49
CA ALA A 252 -0.79 9.32 -18.31
C ALA A 252 -0.85 10.08 -16.97
N GLY A 253 -1.16 11.38 -17.04
CA GLY A 253 -1.23 12.26 -15.86
C GLY A 253 0.13 12.74 -15.35
N LEU A 254 1.15 12.73 -16.21
CA LEU A 254 2.48 13.28 -16.00
C LEU A 254 2.62 14.61 -16.76
#